data_AF-A0A7X3Y3M5-F1
#
_entry.id   AF-A0A7X3Y3M5-F1
#
_cell.length_a   1.000
_cell.length_b   1.000
_cell.length_c   1.000
_cell.angle_alpha   90.00
_cell.angle_beta   90.00
_cell.angle_gamma   90.00
#
_symmetry.space_group_name_H-M   'P 1'
#
loop_
_entity.id
_entity.type
_entity.pdbx_description
1 polymer ?
#
loop_
_entity_poly.entity_id
_entity_poly.type
_entity_poly.pdbx_seq_one_letter_code
_entity_poly.pdbx_strand_id
1 'polypeptide(L)'
;MLGTLKSLLTTMKLALKPPVTAEYPSVAPTLAPRFMAHPVLTWDKDVPEPYCTGCLVCMRICPTDCIDVAMMDNPKHAEGDSSRRKIVEYFDLNVADCIMCGLCVEYCNFDAIIMSDNFDASQYARPNLVFDLEQLLEAGKEQEAKGRWSPPEAKKSQRRTAAQSGGTAAAGTAASSDDRVAAARARAAELRAQRAAERGESVPVELETTTAEPAAGDAPAVDPRVAAARAKAAELRAQRAAERGEAPPAEASAPASETDSAEAKPIDPRVAEARRKAAELRAQRAAERAAQEAANADSSNNESNSDESKPGTDAE
;
A
#
# COMPACT_ATOMS: atom_id res chain seq x y z
N MET A 1 52.96 -17.18 -6.11
CA MET A 1 53.09 -16.66 -4.73
C MET A 1 52.75 -15.17 -4.59
N LEU A 2 52.96 -14.30 -5.59
CA LEU A 2 52.58 -12.88 -5.47
C LEU A 2 51.06 -12.66 -5.26
N GLY A 3 50.21 -13.52 -5.83
CA GLY A 3 48.75 -13.44 -5.66
C GLY A 3 48.28 -13.71 -4.23
N THR A 4 48.84 -14.72 -3.56
CA THR A 4 48.48 -15.05 -2.17
C THR A 4 48.91 -13.95 -1.22
N LEU A 5 50.11 -13.40 -1.40
CA LEU A 5 50.58 -12.26 -0.60
C LEU A 5 49.69 -11.02 -0.78
N LYS A 6 49.27 -10.74 -2.02
CA LYS A 6 48.35 -9.63 -2.32
C LYS A 6 46.98 -9.82 -1.67
N SER A 7 46.45 -11.05 -1.62
CA SER A 7 45.18 -11.35 -0.94
C SER A 7 45.27 -11.22 0.59
N LEU A 8 46.39 -11.65 1.18
CA LEU A 8 46.63 -11.51 2.61
C LEU A 8 46.78 -10.04 3.00
N LEU A 9 47.51 -9.27 2.19
CA LEU A 9 47.67 -7.83 2.40
C LEU A 9 46.33 -7.08 2.28
N THR A 10 45.47 -7.47 1.33
CA THR A 10 44.12 -6.90 1.22
C THR A 10 43.28 -7.23 2.45
N THR A 11 43.31 -8.48 2.92
CA THR A 11 42.59 -8.89 4.15
C THR A 11 43.07 -8.11 5.36
N MET A 12 44.39 -7.93 5.52
CA MET A 12 44.97 -7.16 6.60
C MET A 12 44.58 -5.67 6.53
N LYS A 13 44.46 -5.11 5.33
CA LYS A 13 43.93 -3.74 5.14
C LYS A 13 42.45 -3.62 5.52
N LEU A 14 41.63 -4.65 5.29
CA LEU A 14 40.23 -4.64 5.70
C LEU A 14 40.08 -4.80 7.22
N ALA A 15 40.93 -5.61 7.86
CA ALA A 15 40.90 -5.82 9.32
C ALA A 15 41.16 -4.54 10.13
N LEU A 16 41.86 -3.57 9.54
CA LEU A 16 42.15 -2.27 10.16
C LEU A 16 41.08 -1.20 9.89
N LYS A 17 40.05 -1.49 9.08
CA LYS A 17 38.95 -0.55 8.84
C LYS A 17 37.93 -0.62 9.98
N PRO A 18 37.28 0.50 10.34
CA PRO A 18 36.20 0.49 11.31
C PRO A 18 35.04 -0.39 10.82
N PRO A 19 34.34 -1.11 11.73
CA PRO A 19 33.22 -1.95 11.36
C PRO A 19 32.03 -1.10 10.90
N VAL A 20 31.29 -1.62 9.92
CA VAL A 20 30.05 -1.01 9.41
C VAL A 20 28.80 -1.47 10.15
N THR A 21 28.97 -2.30 11.19
CA THR A 21 27.89 -2.90 11.98
C THR A 21 27.21 -1.85 12.85
N ALA A 22 25.88 -1.76 12.77
CA ALA A 22 25.07 -1.08 13.77
C ALA A 22 24.66 -2.09 14.86
N GLU A 23 24.66 -1.66 16.12
CA GLU A 23 24.20 -2.49 17.23
C GLU A 23 22.68 -2.46 17.29
N TYR A 24 22.03 -3.54 16.84
CA TYR A 24 20.58 -3.73 17.02
C TYR A 24 20.35 -4.49 18.33
N PRO A 25 19.40 -4.10 19.19
CA PRO A 25 18.31 -3.13 19.00
C PRO A 25 18.60 -1.69 19.46
N SER A 26 19.79 -1.37 19.98
CA SER A 26 20.10 -0.05 20.55
C SER A 26 20.11 1.07 19.50
N VAL A 27 20.52 0.76 18.27
CA VAL A 27 20.52 1.66 17.11
C VAL A 27 19.52 1.14 16.07
N ALA A 28 18.38 1.83 15.95
CA ALA A 28 17.36 1.49 14.96
C ALA A 28 17.84 1.77 13.53
N PRO A 29 17.47 0.93 12.54
CA PRO A 29 17.81 1.17 11.15
C PRO A 29 17.09 2.41 10.62
N THR A 30 17.76 3.17 9.76
CA THR A 30 17.15 4.31 9.06
C THR A 30 16.28 3.80 7.92
N LEU A 31 14.96 3.84 8.10
CA LEU A 31 13.99 3.39 7.10
C LEU A 31 13.70 4.49 6.08
N ALA A 32 13.54 4.09 4.82
CA ALA A 32 13.10 5.01 3.77
C ALA A 32 11.64 5.48 4.02
N PRO A 33 11.25 6.69 3.57
CA PRO A 33 9.87 7.16 3.69
C PRO A 33 8.84 6.26 2.98
N ARG A 34 9.26 5.52 1.94
CA ARG A 34 8.42 4.56 1.20
C ARG A 34 8.65 3.11 1.59
N PHE A 35 9.26 2.86 2.75
CA PHE A 35 9.39 1.50 3.25
C PHE A 35 8.02 0.84 3.39
N MET A 36 7.97 -0.46 3.08
CA MET A 36 6.75 -1.24 3.03
C MET A 36 6.91 -2.46 3.94
N ALA A 37 6.17 -2.48 5.05
CA ALA A 37 6.00 -3.65 5.89
C ALA A 37 4.59 -4.24 5.69
N HIS A 38 3.89 -4.61 6.77
CA HIS A 38 2.50 -5.07 6.67
C HIS A 38 1.53 -3.88 6.50
N PRO A 39 0.42 -4.05 5.77
CA PRO A 39 -0.59 -3.01 5.70
C PRO A 39 -1.34 -2.83 7.02
N VAL A 40 -1.81 -1.61 7.27
CA VAL A 40 -2.60 -1.19 8.44
C VAL A 40 -3.75 -0.28 8.00
N LEU A 41 -4.78 -0.13 8.85
CA LEU A 41 -5.99 0.61 8.51
C LEU A 41 -6.02 1.99 9.18
N THR A 42 -6.44 3.01 8.44
CA THR A 42 -6.48 4.39 8.94
C THR A 42 -7.77 4.69 9.70
N TRP A 43 -7.68 5.66 10.62
CA TRP A 43 -8.76 6.05 11.51
C TRP A 43 -9.18 7.50 11.25
N ASP A 44 -10.47 7.74 11.08
CA ASP A 44 -10.98 9.09 10.91
C ASP A 44 -11.15 9.78 12.28
N LYS A 45 -10.55 10.96 12.41
CA LYS A 45 -10.59 11.77 13.65
C LYS A 45 -11.80 12.70 13.68
N ASP A 46 -12.31 13.08 12.51
CA ASP A 46 -13.46 13.99 12.38
C ASP A 46 -14.76 13.23 12.60
N VAL A 47 -14.89 12.07 11.97
CA VAL A 47 -15.94 11.08 12.24
C VAL A 47 -15.27 9.92 12.95
N PRO A 48 -15.53 9.63 14.25
CA PRO A 48 -14.83 8.60 15.03
C PRO A 48 -15.19 7.18 14.56
N GLU A 49 -14.69 6.83 13.38
CA GLU A 49 -14.96 5.63 12.60
C GLU A 49 -13.72 5.30 11.73
N PRO A 50 -13.47 4.03 11.41
CA PRO A 50 -12.45 3.66 10.42
C PRO A 50 -12.76 4.29 9.05
N TYR A 51 -11.73 4.67 8.27
CA TYR A 51 -11.93 5.11 6.88
C TYR A 51 -12.41 3.97 5.96
N CYS A 52 -12.18 2.72 6.37
CA CYS A 52 -12.56 1.55 5.58
C CYS A 52 -14.07 1.35 5.55
N THR A 53 -14.64 1.37 4.34
CA THR A 53 -16.08 1.13 4.10
C THR A 53 -16.41 -0.34 3.87
N GLY A 54 -15.41 -1.23 3.85
CA GLY A 54 -15.59 -2.65 3.53
C GLY A 54 -15.84 -2.93 2.04
N CYS A 55 -15.38 -2.08 1.10
CA CYS A 55 -15.67 -2.18 -0.33
C CYS A 55 -15.12 -3.44 -1.07
N LEU A 56 -14.35 -4.29 -0.37
CA LEU A 56 -13.81 -5.57 -0.85
C LEU A 56 -12.80 -5.47 -2.03
N VAL A 57 -12.41 -4.27 -2.46
CA VAL A 57 -11.46 -4.11 -3.57
C VAL A 57 -10.07 -4.64 -3.19
N CYS A 58 -9.60 -4.37 -1.97
CA CYS A 58 -8.31 -4.83 -1.46
C CYS A 58 -8.22 -6.36 -1.37
N MET A 59 -9.31 -7.04 -0.99
CA MET A 59 -9.40 -8.50 -1.00
C MET A 59 -9.24 -9.03 -2.43
N ARG A 60 -9.99 -8.47 -3.39
CA ARG A 60 -10.01 -8.97 -4.79
C ARG A 60 -8.70 -8.75 -5.55
N ILE A 61 -7.93 -7.73 -5.19
CA ILE A 61 -6.66 -7.41 -5.86
C ILE A 61 -5.46 -8.10 -5.19
N CYS A 62 -5.65 -8.67 -3.99
CA CYS A 62 -4.56 -9.31 -3.26
C CYS A 62 -4.07 -10.54 -4.03
N PRO A 63 -2.79 -10.61 -4.44
CA PRO A 63 -2.29 -11.72 -5.24
C PRO A 63 -2.17 -13.03 -4.46
N THR A 64 -2.21 -12.99 -3.13
CA THR A 64 -2.13 -14.16 -2.25
C THR A 64 -3.42 -14.46 -1.50
N ASP A 65 -4.49 -13.70 -1.75
CA ASP A 65 -5.79 -13.85 -1.08
C ASP A 65 -5.70 -13.83 0.46
N CYS A 66 -4.72 -13.12 1.03
CA CYS A 66 -4.46 -13.10 2.47
C CYS A 66 -5.35 -12.12 3.28
N ILE A 67 -6.30 -11.45 2.62
CA ILE A 67 -7.20 -10.45 3.23
C ILE A 67 -8.62 -11.00 3.20
N ASP A 68 -9.27 -11.08 4.36
CA ASP A 68 -10.69 -11.36 4.48
C ASP A 68 -11.40 -10.13 5.07
N VAL A 69 -12.50 -9.70 4.48
CA VAL A 69 -13.20 -8.48 4.85
C VAL A 69 -14.69 -8.63 4.56
N ALA A 70 -15.53 -8.11 5.45
CA ALA A 70 -16.96 -7.98 5.23
C ALA A 70 -17.43 -6.54 5.39
N MET A 71 -18.54 -6.25 4.71
CA MET A 71 -19.23 -4.98 4.74
C MET A 71 -20.55 -5.15 5.50
N MET A 72 -20.86 -4.18 6.35
CA MET A 72 -22.17 -4.03 7.00
C MET A 72 -22.75 -2.64 6.75
N ASP A 73 -24.04 -2.50 7.05
CA ASP A 73 -24.66 -1.17 7.16
C ASP A 73 -24.12 -0.43 8.38
N ASN A 74 -23.84 0.87 8.22
CA ASN A 74 -23.28 1.66 9.30
C ASN A 74 -24.39 2.02 10.30
N PRO A 75 -24.33 1.56 11.56
CA PRO A 75 -25.32 1.90 12.58
C PRO A 75 -25.39 3.42 12.83
N LYS A 76 -24.24 4.11 12.84
CA LYS A 76 -24.17 5.57 13.04
C LYS A 76 -24.79 6.36 11.90
N HIS A 77 -24.91 5.77 10.71
CA HIS A 77 -25.65 6.41 9.62
C HIS A 77 -27.16 6.37 9.84
N ALA A 78 -27.67 5.28 10.41
CA ALA A 78 -29.09 5.18 10.78
C ALA A 78 -29.44 6.18 11.90
N GLU A 79 -28.49 6.47 12.77
CA GLU A 79 -28.61 7.46 13.87
C GLU A 79 -28.42 8.91 13.40
N GLY A 80 -27.89 9.13 12.18
CA GLY A 80 -27.63 10.45 11.59
C GLY A 80 -26.28 11.06 11.95
N ASP A 81 -25.45 10.35 12.71
CA ASP A 81 -24.14 10.79 13.21
C ASP A 81 -23.01 10.61 12.18
N SER A 82 -23.19 9.76 11.18
CA SER A 82 -22.23 9.54 10.09
C SER A 82 -22.86 9.73 8.72
N SER A 83 -22.13 10.36 7.81
CA SER A 83 -22.53 10.49 6.40
C SER A 83 -22.33 9.17 5.61
N ARG A 84 -21.66 8.19 6.20
CA ARG A 84 -21.23 6.95 5.52
C ARG A 84 -22.25 5.84 5.71
N ARG A 85 -22.95 5.44 4.63
CA ARG A 85 -23.95 4.35 4.65
C ARG A 85 -23.42 2.97 5.03
N LYS A 86 -22.19 2.66 4.62
CA LYS A 86 -21.59 1.32 4.76
C LYS A 86 -20.27 1.43 5.51
N ILE A 87 -19.97 0.41 6.32
CA ILE A 87 -18.74 0.33 7.11
C ILE A 87 -18.21 -1.11 7.15
N VAL A 88 -16.93 -1.24 7.49
CA VAL A 88 -16.29 -2.55 7.68
C VAL A 88 -16.88 -3.27 8.90
N GLU A 89 -17.27 -4.53 8.71
CA GLU A 89 -17.74 -5.42 9.78
C GLU A 89 -16.55 -6.11 10.47
N TYR A 90 -15.70 -6.75 9.68
CA TYR A 90 -14.43 -7.33 10.10
C TYR A 90 -13.39 -7.15 8.99
N PHE A 91 -12.13 -7.17 9.38
CA PHE A 91 -10.99 -7.15 8.47
C PHE A 91 -9.88 -8.00 9.08
N ASP A 92 -9.60 -9.14 8.45
CA ASP A 92 -8.54 -10.03 8.85
C ASP A 92 -7.42 -9.99 7.81
N LEU A 93 -6.19 -9.82 8.27
CA LEU A 93 -5.01 -9.87 7.43
C LEU A 93 -4.08 -10.98 7.91
N ASN A 94 -3.87 -11.99 7.07
CA ASN A 94 -2.82 -12.98 7.33
C ASN A 94 -1.46 -12.45 6.86
N VAL A 95 -0.66 -11.94 7.79
CA VAL A 95 0.68 -11.41 7.52
C VAL A 95 1.66 -12.52 7.13
N ALA A 96 1.41 -13.77 7.54
CA ALA A 96 2.27 -14.91 7.15
C ALA A 96 2.22 -15.20 5.65
N ASP A 97 1.10 -14.88 4.98
CA ASP A 97 0.90 -15.09 3.53
C ASP A 97 1.01 -13.78 2.73
N CYS A 98 1.15 -12.64 3.42
CA CYS A 98 1.27 -11.33 2.79
C CYS A 98 2.67 -11.16 2.17
N ILE A 99 2.72 -10.90 0.86
CA ILE A 99 3.99 -10.60 0.15
C ILE A 99 4.35 -9.11 0.17
N MET A 100 3.62 -8.29 0.93
CA MET A 100 3.89 -6.86 1.15
C MET A 100 4.04 -6.06 -0.16
N CYS A 101 3.24 -6.40 -1.18
CA CYS A 101 3.32 -5.80 -2.52
C CYS A 101 2.73 -4.39 -2.63
N GLY A 102 1.91 -3.95 -1.67
CA GLY A 102 1.27 -2.62 -1.67
C GLY A 102 0.07 -2.45 -2.62
N LEU A 103 -0.35 -3.48 -3.37
CA LEU A 103 -1.48 -3.37 -4.30
C LEU A 103 -2.80 -2.98 -3.60
N CYS A 104 -3.02 -3.45 -2.37
CA CYS A 104 -4.19 -3.11 -1.59
C CYS A 104 -4.28 -1.60 -1.27
N VAL A 105 -3.14 -0.91 -1.13
CA VAL A 105 -3.05 0.54 -0.89
C VAL A 105 -3.35 1.32 -2.16
N GLU A 106 -2.71 0.95 -3.28
CA GLU A 106 -2.88 1.64 -4.56
C GLU A 106 -4.31 1.56 -5.11
N TYR A 107 -5.00 0.45 -4.86
CA TYR A 107 -6.38 0.25 -5.32
C TYR A 107 -7.44 0.72 -4.31
N CYS A 108 -7.04 1.22 -3.14
CA CYS A 108 -7.99 1.70 -2.15
C CYS A 108 -8.58 3.04 -2.56
N ASN A 109 -9.83 3.04 -3.01
CA ASN A 109 -10.54 4.27 -3.41
C ASN A 109 -10.75 5.28 -2.26
N PHE A 110 -10.63 4.83 -1.01
CA PHE A 110 -10.86 5.62 0.19
C PHE A 110 -9.57 5.97 0.93
N ASP A 111 -8.39 5.55 0.43
CA ASP A 111 -7.11 5.68 1.14
C ASP A 111 -7.17 5.13 2.58
N ALA A 112 -8.00 4.10 2.80
CA ALA A 112 -8.30 3.53 4.11
C ALA A 112 -7.25 2.53 4.62
N ILE A 113 -6.33 2.12 3.77
CA ILE A 113 -5.27 1.15 4.06
C ILE A 113 -3.94 1.74 3.61
N ILE A 114 -2.91 1.59 4.45
CA ILE A 114 -1.57 2.14 4.21
C ILE A 114 -0.52 1.10 4.55
N MET A 115 0.69 1.24 4.01
CA MET A 115 1.82 0.39 4.41
C MET A 115 2.43 0.95 5.69
N SER A 116 2.58 0.10 6.71
CA SER A 116 3.27 0.47 7.94
C SER A 116 4.78 0.49 7.74
N ASP A 117 5.49 1.12 8.69
CA ASP A 117 6.94 1.00 8.82
C ASP A 117 7.38 -0.01 9.88
N ASN A 118 6.42 -0.69 10.52
CA ASN A 118 6.72 -1.67 11.53
C ASN A 118 7.20 -2.98 10.89
N PHE A 119 8.52 -3.15 10.83
CA PHE A 119 9.15 -4.37 10.34
C PHE A 119 9.28 -5.46 11.41
N ASP A 120 9.12 -5.11 12.69
CA ASP A 120 9.35 -6.02 13.81
C ASP A 120 8.02 -6.52 14.40
N ALA A 121 7.24 -7.18 13.56
CA ALA A 121 5.93 -7.75 13.91
C ALA A 121 6.00 -9.27 14.09
N SER A 122 7.14 -9.79 14.54
CA SER A 122 7.37 -11.23 14.72
C SER A 122 6.51 -11.79 15.86
N GLN A 123 5.97 -12.99 15.67
CA GLN A 123 5.09 -13.65 16.64
C GLN A 123 5.55 -15.09 16.90
N TYR A 124 5.35 -15.57 18.14
CA TYR A 124 5.78 -16.91 18.55
C TYR A 124 4.93 -18.04 17.95
N ALA A 125 3.68 -17.76 17.60
CA ALA A 125 2.76 -18.74 17.03
C ALA A 125 2.18 -18.24 15.70
N ARG A 126 2.03 -19.15 14.73
CA ARG A 126 1.46 -18.81 13.41
C ARG A 126 0.06 -18.18 13.47
N PRO A 127 -0.88 -18.63 14.33
CA PRO A 127 -2.20 -18.00 14.44
C PRO A 127 -2.15 -16.52 14.83
N ASN A 128 -1.06 -16.08 15.46
CA ASN A 128 -0.89 -14.70 15.93
C ASN A 128 -0.44 -13.75 14.80
N LEU A 129 -0.09 -14.29 13.63
CA LEU A 129 0.21 -13.52 12.42
C LEU A 129 -1.05 -13.17 11.60
N VAL A 130 -2.24 -13.56 12.09
CA VAL A 130 -3.52 -13.10 11.54
C VAL A 130 -3.98 -11.92 12.37
N PHE A 131 -3.87 -10.72 11.80
CA PHE A 131 -4.26 -9.47 12.45
C PHE A 131 -5.72 -9.16 12.23
N ASP A 132 -6.40 -8.86 13.33
CA ASP A 132 -7.82 -8.49 13.32
C ASP A 132 -8.00 -6.98 13.07
N LEU A 133 -9.24 -6.57 12.81
CA LEU A 133 -9.59 -5.17 12.51
C LEU A 133 -9.05 -4.19 13.55
N GLU A 134 -9.19 -4.51 14.84
CA GLU A 134 -8.76 -3.63 15.93
C GLU A 134 -7.24 -3.43 15.95
N GLN A 135 -6.47 -4.51 15.76
CA GLN A 135 -5.01 -4.46 15.71
C GLN A 135 -4.52 -3.61 14.53
N LEU A 136 -5.17 -3.78 13.37
CA LEU A 136 -4.85 -3.01 12.17
C LEU A 136 -5.18 -1.52 12.32
N LEU A 137 -6.26 -1.18 13.03
CA LEU A 137 -6.63 0.22 13.30
C LEU A 137 -5.72 0.86 14.33
N GLU A 138 -5.34 0.13 15.39
CA GLU A 138 -4.43 0.66 16.40
C GLU A 138 -3.04 0.93 15.82
N ALA A 139 -2.50 -0.02 15.06
CA ALA A 139 -1.26 0.18 14.32
C ALA A 139 -1.37 1.34 13.32
N GLY A 140 -2.54 1.54 12.69
CA GLY A 140 -2.77 2.67 11.79
C GLY A 140 -2.75 4.03 12.49
N LYS A 141 -3.38 4.16 13.67
CA LYS A 141 -3.32 5.39 14.48
C LYS A 141 -1.88 5.73 14.86
N GLU A 142 -1.05 4.73 15.17
CA GLU A 142 0.37 4.94 15.43
C GLU A 142 1.09 5.51 14.21
N GLN A 143 0.82 4.98 13.02
CA GLN A 143 1.41 5.48 11.76
C GLN A 143 0.95 6.90 11.42
N GLU A 144 -0.30 7.23 11.70
CA GLU A 144 -0.83 8.59 11.55
C GLU A 144 -0.17 9.56 12.53
N ALA A 145 0.08 9.14 13.78
CA ALA A 145 0.80 9.93 14.77
C ALA A 145 2.25 10.21 14.35
N LYS A 146 2.89 9.26 13.65
CA LYS A 146 4.21 9.44 13.02
C LYS A 146 4.19 10.35 11.79
N GLY A 147 3.02 10.81 11.33
CA GLY A 147 2.87 11.71 10.19
C GLY A 147 3.13 11.05 8.82
N ARG A 148 3.12 9.71 8.74
CA ARG A 148 3.36 8.96 7.49
C ARG A 148 2.18 9.03 6.52
N TRP A 149 0.99 9.30 7.03
CA TRP A 149 -0.23 9.42 6.24
C TRP A 149 -0.92 10.75 6.53
N SER A 150 -1.49 11.33 5.48
CA SER A 150 -2.28 12.56 5.52
C SER A 150 -3.69 12.23 5.03
N PRO A 151 -4.75 12.72 5.69
CA PRO A 151 -6.12 12.47 5.28
C PRO A 151 -6.36 12.83 3.81
N PRO A 152 -7.27 12.13 3.10
CA PRO A 152 -7.54 12.41 1.69
C PRO A 152 -8.03 13.85 1.46
N GLU A 153 -8.73 14.43 2.44
CA GLU A 153 -9.15 15.82 2.42
C GLU A 153 -7.97 16.79 2.51
N ALA A 154 -6.99 16.49 3.36
CA ALA A 154 -5.74 17.22 3.45
C ALA A 154 -4.91 17.09 2.15
N LYS A 155 -4.90 15.93 1.49
CA LYS A 155 -4.29 15.79 0.15
C LYS A 155 -5.01 16.65 -0.90
N LYS A 156 -6.35 16.71 -0.87
CA LYS A 156 -7.15 17.55 -1.78
C LYS A 156 -6.95 19.04 -1.51
N SER A 157 -6.86 19.47 -0.25
CA SER A 157 -6.57 20.85 0.10
C SER A 157 -5.15 21.20 -0.31
N GLN A 158 -4.15 20.40 0.03
CA GLN A 158 -2.76 20.59 -0.40
C GLN A 158 -2.61 20.68 -1.93
N ARG A 159 -3.33 19.85 -2.71
CA ARG A 159 -3.36 19.97 -4.18
C ARG A 159 -4.01 21.28 -4.65
N ARG A 160 -5.09 21.73 -4.00
CA ARG A 160 -5.73 23.03 -4.30
C ARG A 160 -4.82 24.19 -3.91
N THR A 161 -4.20 24.16 -2.74
CA THR A 161 -3.25 25.18 -2.27
C THR A 161 -2.00 25.22 -3.14
N ALA A 162 -1.46 24.06 -3.56
CA ALA A 162 -0.33 23.98 -4.49
C ALA A 162 -0.69 24.46 -5.91
N ALA A 163 -1.92 24.21 -6.38
CA ALA A 163 -2.42 24.76 -7.63
C ALA A 163 -2.64 26.28 -7.55
N GLN A 164 -3.05 26.79 -6.38
CA GLN A 164 -3.22 28.23 -6.12
C GLN A 164 -1.87 28.94 -5.93
N SER A 165 -0.87 28.30 -5.32
CA SER A 165 0.47 28.85 -5.12
C SER A 165 1.37 28.71 -6.36
N GLY A 166 1.05 27.80 -7.28
CA GLY A 166 1.66 27.72 -8.61
C GLY A 166 1.15 28.75 -9.62
N GLY A 167 0.16 29.57 -9.22
CA GLY A 167 -0.55 30.53 -10.07
C GLY A 167 -0.22 32.01 -9.84
N THR A 168 0.83 32.34 -9.09
CA THR A 168 1.22 33.74 -8.83
C THR A 168 2.65 34.07 -9.24
N ALA A 169 3.03 33.64 -10.45
CA ALA A 169 4.10 34.29 -11.20
C ALA A 169 3.79 34.18 -12.70
N ALA A 170 3.56 35.34 -13.33
CA ALA A 170 3.27 35.57 -14.75
C ALA A 170 1.88 35.14 -15.26
N ALA A 171 0.84 35.85 -14.81
CA ALA A 171 -0.27 36.18 -15.70
C ALA A 171 0.26 37.16 -16.76
N GLY A 172 0.91 36.61 -17.78
CA GLY A 172 1.47 37.30 -18.92
C GLY A 172 1.67 36.31 -20.06
N THR A 173 0.68 36.22 -20.94
CA THR A 173 0.73 35.64 -22.29
C THR A 173 1.45 34.29 -22.46
N ALA A 174 0.72 33.18 -22.32
CA ALA A 174 1.11 31.92 -22.97
C ALA A 174 -0.04 31.50 -23.92
N ALA A 175 0.27 31.50 -25.22
CA ALA A 175 -0.65 31.14 -26.28
C ALA A 175 -0.63 29.60 -26.44
N SER A 176 -1.74 29.00 -26.88
CA SER A 176 -1.84 27.57 -27.23
C SER A 176 -1.47 26.50 -26.17
N SER A 177 -1.80 25.24 -26.46
CA SER A 177 -1.36 24.07 -25.69
C SER A 177 0.13 23.79 -25.86
N ASP A 178 0.71 24.21 -26.99
CA ASP A 178 2.06 23.85 -27.37
C ASP A 178 3.10 24.68 -26.61
N ASP A 179 2.81 25.95 -26.31
CA ASP A 179 3.68 26.78 -25.47
C ASP A 179 3.71 26.25 -24.03
N ARG A 180 2.60 25.68 -23.55
CA ARG A 180 2.52 25.03 -22.23
C ARG A 180 3.37 23.75 -22.19
N VAL A 181 3.36 22.96 -23.26
CA VAL A 181 4.20 21.76 -23.40
C VAL A 181 5.68 22.14 -23.50
N ALA A 182 6.02 23.19 -24.25
CA ALA A 182 7.38 23.70 -24.35
C ALA A 182 7.90 24.21 -23.00
N ALA A 183 7.10 25.00 -22.27
CA ALA A 183 7.45 25.49 -20.94
C ALA A 183 7.62 24.34 -19.92
N ALA A 184 6.78 23.30 -19.98
CA ALA A 184 6.92 22.12 -19.13
C ALA A 184 8.21 21.34 -19.41
N ARG A 185 8.58 21.19 -20.68
CA ARG A 185 9.84 20.53 -21.09
C ARG A 185 11.07 21.32 -20.62
N ALA A 186 11.04 22.64 -20.72
CA ALA A 186 12.12 23.51 -20.25
C ALA A 186 12.32 23.39 -18.73
N ARG A 187 11.24 23.47 -17.94
CA ARG A 187 11.29 23.26 -16.48
C ARG A 187 11.80 21.88 -16.10
N ALA A 188 11.42 20.84 -16.86
CA ALA A 188 11.88 19.48 -16.63
C ALA A 188 13.37 19.28 -17.00
N ALA A 189 13.91 20.05 -17.96
CA ALA A 189 15.34 20.05 -18.28
C ALA A 189 16.15 20.74 -17.17
N GLU A 190 15.65 21.87 -16.66
CA GLU A 190 16.29 22.62 -15.58
C GLU A 190 16.35 21.82 -14.27
N LEU A 191 15.26 21.17 -13.87
CA LEU A 191 15.23 20.30 -12.70
C LEU A 191 16.16 19.09 -12.84
N ARG A 192 16.36 18.59 -14.06
CA ARG A 192 17.33 17.50 -14.31
C ARG A 192 18.77 18.01 -14.19
N ALA A 193 19.06 19.21 -14.69
CA ALA A 193 20.36 19.84 -14.57
C ALA A 193 20.71 20.14 -13.09
N GLN A 194 19.76 20.65 -12.31
CA GLN A 194 19.93 20.87 -10.86
C GLN A 194 20.23 19.55 -10.13
N ARG A 195 19.45 18.50 -10.40
CA ARG A 195 19.69 17.16 -9.83
C ARG A 195 21.00 16.51 -10.29
N ALA A 196 21.49 16.84 -11.48
CA ALA A 196 22.79 16.37 -11.98
C ALA A 196 23.95 17.12 -11.30
N ALA A 197 23.79 18.43 -11.07
CA ALA A 197 24.74 19.25 -10.31
C ALA A 197 24.83 18.79 -8.84
N GLU A 198 23.69 18.47 -8.20
CA GLU A 198 23.65 17.89 -6.85
C GLU A 198 24.33 16.51 -6.75
N ARG A 199 24.39 15.76 -7.86
CA ARG A 199 25.07 14.45 -7.94
C ARG A 199 26.53 14.54 -8.41
N GLY A 200 27.05 15.73 -8.71
CA GLY A 200 28.43 15.93 -9.13
C GLY A 200 28.80 15.24 -10.45
N GLU A 201 27.83 15.06 -11.36
CA GLU A 201 28.03 14.33 -12.62
C GLU A 201 27.89 15.27 -13.83
N SER A 202 28.99 15.50 -14.54
CA SER A 202 29.00 16.23 -15.82
C SER A 202 28.92 15.24 -16.98
N VAL A 203 27.74 15.07 -17.57
CA VAL A 203 27.62 14.41 -18.87
C VAL A 203 27.23 15.46 -19.91
N PRO A 204 28.05 15.68 -20.97
CA PRO A 204 27.59 16.42 -22.13
C PRO A 204 26.74 15.48 -22.99
N VAL A 205 25.51 15.89 -23.29
CA VAL A 205 24.74 15.28 -24.38
C VAL A 205 24.36 16.43 -25.31
N GLU A 206 25.14 16.59 -26.38
CA GLU A 206 24.66 17.27 -27.59
C GLU A 206 23.49 16.47 -28.13
N LEU A 207 22.30 17.06 -28.14
CA LEU A 207 21.14 16.51 -28.81
C LEU A 207 21.09 17.16 -30.20
N GLU A 208 21.38 16.38 -31.24
CA GLU A 208 21.15 16.80 -32.62
C GLU A 208 19.68 17.22 -32.78
N THR A 209 19.48 18.48 -33.14
CA THR A 209 18.19 19.05 -33.46
C THR A 209 17.72 18.50 -34.81
N THR A 210 16.88 17.46 -34.80
CA THR A 210 16.03 17.20 -35.96
C THR A 210 14.76 18.04 -35.81
N THR A 211 14.78 19.25 -36.35
CA THR A 211 13.56 19.98 -36.71
C THR A 211 12.87 19.23 -37.85
N ALA A 212 11.83 18.47 -37.53
CA ALA A 212 10.83 18.05 -38.49
C ALA A 212 9.47 18.53 -37.98
N GLU A 213 8.90 19.51 -38.68
CA GLU A 213 7.48 19.87 -38.57
C GLU A 213 6.61 18.62 -38.82
N PRO A 214 5.55 18.38 -38.03
CA PRO A 214 4.61 17.33 -38.36
C PRO A 214 3.68 17.84 -39.46
N ALA A 215 3.83 17.29 -40.66
CA ALA A 215 2.80 17.39 -41.68
C ALA A 215 1.51 16.72 -41.15
N ALA A 216 0.39 17.41 -41.35
CA ALA A 216 -0.93 16.91 -41.00
C ALA A 216 -1.24 15.64 -41.81
N GLY A 217 -1.62 14.59 -41.09
CA GLY A 217 -2.23 13.39 -41.66
C GLY A 217 -1.25 12.24 -41.94
N ASP A 218 -0.84 11.53 -40.89
CA ASP A 218 -0.61 10.08 -40.95
C ASP A 218 -0.55 9.54 -39.52
N ALA A 219 -1.48 8.66 -39.16
CA ALA A 219 -1.37 7.88 -37.93
C ALA A 219 -0.11 6.99 -38.06
N PRO A 220 0.75 6.86 -37.03
CA PRO A 220 1.91 6.00 -37.13
C PRO A 220 1.44 4.58 -37.41
N ALA A 221 1.93 4.00 -38.52
CA ALA A 221 1.62 2.64 -38.92
C ALA A 221 1.91 1.69 -37.74
N VAL A 222 0.87 1.01 -37.26
CA VAL A 222 0.98 0.06 -36.16
C VAL A 222 1.94 -1.05 -36.58
N ASP A 223 3.00 -1.28 -35.79
CA ASP A 223 3.96 -2.36 -36.02
C ASP A 223 3.20 -3.67 -36.32
N PRO A 224 3.54 -4.39 -37.41
CA PRO A 224 2.81 -5.59 -37.83
C PRO A 224 2.78 -6.69 -36.75
N ARG A 225 3.75 -6.72 -35.83
CA ARG A 225 3.75 -7.63 -34.67
C ARG A 225 2.73 -7.21 -33.62
N VAL A 226 2.53 -5.91 -33.43
CA VAL A 226 1.50 -5.35 -32.53
C VAL A 226 0.11 -5.57 -33.09
N ALA A 227 -0.07 -5.42 -34.41
CA ALA A 227 -1.31 -5.78 -35.09
C ALA A 227 -1.63 -7.28 -34.96
N ALA A 228 -0.62 -8.15 -35.18
CA ALA A 228 -0.76 -9.60 -35.02
C ALA A 228 -1.06 -10.01 -33.56
N ALA A 229 -0.43 -9.37 -32.58
CA ALA A 229 -0.69 -9.63 -31.16
C ALA A 229 -2.11 -9.22 -30.75
N ARG A 230 -2.62 -8.10 -31.26
CA ARG A 230 -3.99 -7.65 -31.02
C ARG A 230 -5.02 -8.60 -31.66
N ALA A 231 -4.76 -9.09 -32.87
CA ALA A 231 -5.61 -10.07 -33.54
C ALA A 231 -5.65 -11.39 -32.75
N LYS A 232 -4.49 -11.91 -32.33
CA LYS A 232 -4.40 -13.14 -31.52
C LYS A 232 -5.08 -12.98 -30.16
N ALA A 233 -4.99 -11.81 -29.54
CA ALA A 233 -5.69 -11.51 -28.30
C ALA A 233 -7.22 -11.40 -28.47
N ALA A 234 -7.70 -10.91 -29.62
CA ALA A 234 -9.13 -10.90 -29.95
C ALA A 234 -9.67 -12.32 -30.18
N GLU A 235 -8.90 -13.15 -30.89
CA GLU A 235 -9.24 -14.56 -31.15
C GLU A 235 -9.33 -15.38 -29.84
N LEU A 236 -8.34 -15.26 -28.96
CA LEU A 236 -8.35 -15.91 -27.64
C LEU A 236 -9.52 -15.45 -26.75
N ARG A 237 -9.93 -14.18 -26.86
CA ARG A 237 -11.11 -13.68 -26.15
C ARG A 237 -12.40 -14.27 -26.70
N ALA A 238 -12.51 -14.40 -28.03
CA ALA A 238 -13.66 -15.02 -28.68
C ALA A 238 -13.78 -16.52 -28.34
N GLN A 239 -12.66 -17.25 -28.35
CA GLN A 239 -12.60 -18.66 -27.94
C GLN A 239 -13.06 -18.84 -26.49
N ARG A 240 -12.52 -18.02 -25.57
CA ARG A 240 -12.90 -18.06 -24.15
C ARG A 240 -14.35 -17.64 -23.90
N ALA A 241 -14.93 -16.76 -24.72
CA ALA A 241 -16.33 -16.38 -24.63
C ALA A 241 -17.26 -17.51 -25.13
N ALA A 242 -16.87 -18.20 -26.20
CA ALA A 242 -17.57 -19.38 -26.69
C ALA A 242 -17.53 -20.55 -25.69
N GLU A 243 -16.39 -20.78 -25.03
CA GLU A 243 -16.25 -21.77 -23.94
C GLU A 243 -17.14 -21.45 -22.73
N ARG A 244 -17.46 -20.17 -22.50
CA ARG A 244 -18.37 -19.72 -21.42
C ARG A 244 -19.84 -19.61 -21.85
N GLY A 245 -20.17 -19.90 -23.11
CA GLY A 245 -21.54 -19.77 -23.62
C GLY A 245 -22.07 -18.33 -23.68
N GLU A 246 -21.18 -17.33 -23.68
CA GLU A 246 -21.57 -15.91 -23.81
C GLU A 246 -21.73 -15.53 -25.29
N ALA A 247 -22.92 -15.08 -25.68
CA ALA A 247 -23.16 -14.52 -27.01
C ALA A 247 -22.31 -13.25 -27.23
N PRO A 248 -21.81 -13.00 -28.45
CA PRO A 248 -20.98 -11.83 -28.73
C PRO A 248 -21.78 -10.54 -28.48
N PRO A 249 -21.13 -9.48 -27.94
CA PRO A 249 -21.84 -8.25 -27.62
C PRO A 249 -22.31 -7.57 -28.91
N ALA A 250 -23.62 -7.40 -29.02
CA ALA A 250 -24.21 -6.41 -29.92
C ALA A 250 -23.78 -5.00 -29.46
N GLU A 251 -23.59 -4.13 -30.43
CA GLU A 251 -23.11 -2.76 -30.26
C GLU A 251 -23.86 -1.99 -29.17
N ALA A 252 -23.10 -1.20 -28.41
CA ALA A 252 -23.54 -0.47 -27.24
C ALA A 252 -24.67 0.52 -27.56
N SER A 253 -25.89 0.18 -27.14
CA SER A 253 -26.90 1.17 -26.75
C SER A 253 -26.83 1.35 -25.23
N ALA A 254 -26.72 2.61 -24.79
CA ALA A 254 -26.60 3.04 -23.40
C ALA A 254 -27.58 2.34 -22.43
N PRO A 255 -27.19 2.02 -21.19
CA PRO A 255 -28.15 1.53 -20.21
C PRO A 255 -29.04 2.71 -19.78
N ALA A 256 -30.34 2.55 -20.04
CA ALA A 256 -31.39 3.32 -19.42
C ALA A 256 -31.34 3.13 -17.90
N SER A 257 -31.71 4.20 -17.20
CA SER A 257 -31.81 4.28 -15.75
C SER A 257 -32.78 3.25 -15.17
N GLU A 258 -32.27 2.29 -14.41
CA GLU A 258 -33.07 1.52 -13.46
C GLU A 258 -32.74 2.00 -12.05
N THR A 259 -33.76 2.58 -11.42
CA THR A 259 -33.78 2.95 -10.00
C THR A 259 -33.93 1.67 -9.18
N ASP A 260 -32.82 1.13 -8.67
CA ASP A 260 -32.87 0.07 -7.66
C ASP A 260 -32.99 0.70 -6.27
N SER A 261 -34.23 0.72 -5.78
CA SER A 261 -34.52 0.74 -4.35
C SER A 261 -33.87 -0.47 -3.70
N ALA A 262 -32.98 -0.23 -2.73
CA ALA A 262 -32.25 -1.25 -2.03
C ALA A 262 -33.19 -2.07 -1.11
N GLU A 263 -33.73 -3.17 -1.64
CA GLU A 263 -34.13 -4.32 -0.82
C GLU A 263 -32.98 -5.33 -0.82
N ALA A 264 -32.44 -5.59 0.39
CA ALA A 264 -31.34 -6.52 0.58
C ALA A 264 -31.77 -7.93 0.14
N LYS A 265 -31.21 -8.38 -0.99
CA LYS A 265 -31.42 -9.75 -1.48
C LYS A 265 -30.98 -10.75 -0.39
N PRO A 266 -31.79 -11.77 -0.05
CA PRO A 266 -31.46 -12.70 1.02
C PRO A 266 -30.14 -13.42 0.72
N ILE A 267 -29.23 -13.40 1.68
CA ILE A 267 -27.92 -14.04 1.60
C ILE A 267 -28.13 -15.57 1.50
N ASP A 268 -27.47 -16.21 0.53
CA ASP A 268 -27.50 -17.67 0.38
C ASP A 268 -27.18 -18.37 1.73
N PRO A 269 -27.98 -19.35 2.17
CA PRO A 269 -27.80 -20.00 3.47
C PRO A 269 -26.42 -20.63 3.66
N ARG A 270 -25.73 -21.05 2.57
CA ARG A 270 -24.35 -21.55 2.62
C ARG A 270 -23.35 -20.44 2.91
N VAL A 271 -23.58 -19.25 2.35
CA VAL A 271 -22.77 -18.06 2.60
C VAL A 271 -22.96 -17.58 4.05
N ALA A 272 -24.20 -17.63 4.55
CA ALA A 272 -24.49 -17.35 5.96
C ALA A 272 -23.80 -18.34 6.91
N GLU A 273 -23.83 -19.65 6.60
CA GLU A 273 -23.13 -20.67 7.39
C GLU A 273 -21.61 -20.50 7.35
N ALA A 274 -21.04 -20.22 6.17
CA ALA A 274 -19.60 -19.96 6.01
C ALA A 274 -19.17 -18.74 6.84
N ARG A 275 -19.96 -17.65 6.84
CA ARG A 275 -19.71 -16.47 7.67
C ARG A 275 -19.78 -16.80 9.16
N ARG A 276 -20.75 -17.61 9.61
CA ARG A 276 -20.84 -18.05 11.01
C ARG A 276 -19.63 -18.87 11.44
N LYS A 277 -19.22 -19.86 10.63
CA LYS A 277 -18.02 -20.67 10.92
C LYS A 277 -16.75 -19.84 10.93
N ALA A 278 -16.63 -18.88 10.02
CA ALA A 278 -15.51 -17.95 10.00
C ALA A 278 -15.49 -17.06 11.25
N ALA A 279 -16.65 -16.55 11.69
CA ALA A 279 -16.76 -15.78 12.94
C ALA A 279 -16.43 -16.63 14.18
N GLU A 280 -16.88 -17.88 14.24
CA GLU A 280 -16.52 -18.81 15.31
C GLU A 280 -15.02 -19.10 15.35
N LEU A 281 -14.39 -19.31 14.19
CA LEU A 281 -12.94 -19.54 14.09
C LEU A 281 -12.14 -18.29 14.50
N ARG A 282 -12.62 -17.08 14.16
CA ARG A 282 -12.03 -15.82 14.62
C ARG A 282 -12.12 -15.69 16.14
N ALA A 283 -13.29 -15.96 16.72
CA ALA A 283 -13.48 -15.93 18.17
C ALA A 283 -12.58 -16.95 18.89
N GLN A 284 -12.40 -18.15 18.33
CA GLN A 284 -11.47 -19.15 18.85
C GLN A 284 -10.02 -18.66 18.81
N ARG A 285 -9.58 -18.10 17.67
CA ARG A 285 -8.22 -17.54 17.54
C ARG A 285 -7.97 -16.38 18.49
N ALA A 286 -8.95 -15.49 18.67
CA ALA A 286 -8.87 -14.40 19.63
C ALA A 286 -8.74 -14.92 21.07
N ALA A 287 -9.50 -15.96 21.44
CA ALA A 287 -9.41 -16.59 22.76
C ALA A 287 -8.07 -17.32 22.97
N GLU A 288 -7.56 -18.03 21.97
CA GLU A 288 -6.25 -18.69 22.02
C GLU A 288 -5.11 -17.67 22.18
N ARG A 289 -5.20 -16.53 21.46
CA ARG A 289 -4.27 -15.41 21.61
C ARG A 289 -4.31 -14.82 23.00
N ALA A 290 -5.49 -14.49 23.53
CA ALA A 290 -5.64 -13.95 24.87
C ALA A 290 -5.08 -14.91 25.94
N ALA A 291 -5.27 -16.23 25.76
CA ALA A 291 -4.70 -17.23 26.64
C ALA A 291 -3.15 -17.30 26.55
N GLN A 292 -2.58 -17.15 25.35
CA GLN A 292 -1.13 -17.09 25.15
C GLN A 292 -0.52 -15.79 25.69
N GLU A 293 -1.18 -14.65 25.50
CA GLU A 293 -0.74 -13.37 26.07
C GLU A 293 -0.75 -13.43 27.60
N ALA A 294 -1.78 -14.02 28.21
CA ALA A 294 -1.81 -14.27 29.65
C ALA A 294 -0.67 -15.21 30.10
N ALA A 295 -0.41 -16.29 29.36
CA ALA A 295 0.69 -17.21 29.66
C ALA A 295 2.08 -16.56 29.52
N ASN A 296 2.27 -15.70 28.50
CA ASN A 296 3.50 -14.96 28.29
C ASN A 296 3.71 -13.85 29.35
N ALA A 297 2.62 -13.22 29.80
CA ALA A 297 2.66 -12.28 30.91
C ALA A 297 3.08 -12.97 32.22
N ASP A 298 2.55 -14.16 32.50
CA ASP A 298 2.95 -14.97 33.67
C ASP A 298 4.42 -15.41 33.60
N SER A 299 4.93 -15.81 32.42
CA SER A 299 6.36 -16.14 32.28
C SER A 299 7.26 -14.92 32.49
N SER A 300 6.87 -13.75 31.95
CA SER A 300 7.65 -12.52 32.10
C SER A 300 7.68 -12.00 33.55
N ASN A 301 6.59 -12.18 34.31
CA ASN A 301 6.51 -11.88 35.74
C ASN A 301 7.28 -12.87 36.62
N ASN A 302 7.49 -14.10 36.14
CA ASN A 302 8.27 -15.11 36.85
C ASN A 302 9.78 -14.91 36.62
N GLU A 303 10.19 -14.48 35.42
CA GLU A 303 11.58 -14.10 35.14
C GLU A 303 12.01 -12.86 35.93
N SER A 304 11.16 -11.83 36.03
CA SER A 304 11.46 -10.61 36.81
C SER A 304 11.52 -10.85 38.33
N ASN A 305 10.65 -11.71 38.88
CA ASN A 305 10.71 -12.09 40.31
C ASN A 305 11.90 -12.99 40.65
N SER A 306 12.49 -13.67 39.66
CA SER A 306 13.65 -14.53 39.90
C SER A 306 14.97 -13.75 40.04
N ASP A 307 15.08 -12.56 39.44
CA ASP A 307 16.28 -11.71 39.53
C ASP A 307 16.34 -10.91 40.86
N GLU A 308 15.20 -10.64 41.51
CA GLU A 308 15.15 -10.08 42.87
C GLU A 308 15.50 -11.11 43.97
N SER A 309 15.56 -12.40 43.63
CA SER A 309 15.80 -13.49 44.58
C SER A 309 17.26 -13.95 44.71
N LYS A 310 18.22 -13.19 44.17
CA LYS A 310 19.63 -13.38 44.53
C LYS A 310 19.87 -12.78 45.93
N PRO A 311 20.15 -13.58 46.97
CA PRO A 311 20.58 -13.03 48.24
C PRO A 311 21.90 -12.29 48.02
N GLY A 312 21.89 -10.99 48.31
CA GLY A 312 23.10 -10.20 48.42
C GLY A 312 24.03 -10.88 49.41
N THR A 313 25.12 -11.44 48.91
CA THR A 313 26.25 -11.82 49.74
C THR A 313 26.94 -10.52 50.16
N ASP A 314 26.63 -10.08 51.38
CA ASP A 314 27.43 -9.13 52.12
C ASP A 314 28.89 -9.61 52.24
N ALA A 315 29.84 -8.66 52.24
CA ALA A 315 30.91 -8.51 53.24
C ALA A 315 32.27 -8.05 52.65
N GLU A 316 32.78 -7.01 53.33
CA GLU A 316 34.19 -6.55 53.50
C GLU A 316 34.93 -5.81 52.38
#